data_AF-A0A929W255-F1
#
_entry.id   AF-A0A929W255-F1
#
_cell.length_a   1.000
_cell.length_b   1.000
_cell.length_c   1.000
_cell.angle_alpha   90.00
_cell.angle_beta   90.00
_cell.angle_gamma   90.00
#
_symmetry.space_group_name_H-M   'P 1'
#
loop_
_entity.id
_entity.type
_entity.pdbx_description
1 polymer ?
#
loop_
_entity_poly.entity_id
_entity_poly.type
_entity_poly.pdbx_seq_one_letter_code
_entity_poly.pdbx_strand_id
1 'polypeptide(L)'
;MKKTFKRLHLWLAVPFGLVIALICFSGAMIEFAGEISEWAYHDRYEAQVSAQGRLPLPELVQRVEPHLEPGVTITGVSIPNDSTRNYEFNLSAPPRTEWLVDPYTGRVAGPKEHLPFFEVMFKLHRWLLDFPHEGEGIWWGKLIVGVSTLMFLFVLITG
;
A
#
# COMPACT_ATOMS: atom_id res chain seq x y z
N MET A 1 40.52 5.33 -23.93
CA MET A 1 39.32 6.05 -23.45
C MET A 1 38.08 5.14 -23.40
N LYS A 2 37.67 4.44 -24.47
CA LYS A 2 36.46 3.58 -24.43
C LYS A 2 36.50 2.43 -23.40
N LYS A 3 37.67 1.86 -23.09
CA LYS A 3 37.82 0.72 -22.15
C LYS A 3 37.69 1.13 -20.69
N THR A 4 38.11 2.35 -20.32
CA THR A 4 38.02 2.87 -18.95
C THR A 4 36.60 3.29 -18.63
N PHE A 5 35.92 3.98 -19.55
CA PHE A 5 34.49 4.31 -19.41
C PHE A 5 33.63 3.06 -19.30
N LYS A 6 33.82 2.05 -20.15
CA LYS A 6 33.09 0.77 -20.02
C LYS A 6 33.33 0.05 -18.69
N ARG A 7 34.56 0.09 -18.16
CA ARG A 7 34.85 -0.48 -16.85
C ARG A 7 34.17 0.30 -15.74
N LEU A 8 34.25 1.63 -15.77
CA LEU A 8 33.61 2.49 -14.79
C LEU A 8 32.08 2.33 -14.83
N HIS A 9 31.49 2.35 -16.02
CA HIS A 9 30.07 2.11 -16.25
C HIS A 9 29.66 0.78 -15.63
N LEU A 10 30.34 -0.32 -15.95
CA LEU A 10 30.00 -1.64 -15.38
C LEU A 10 30.10 -1.66 -13.85
N TRP A 11 31.19 -1.10 -13.29
CA TRP A 11 31.43 -1.11 -11.85
C TRP A 11 30.44 -0.23 -11.07
N LEU A 12 29.91 0.83 -11.66
CA LEU A 12 28.85 1.65 -11.05
C LEU A 12 27.46 1.07 -11.34
N ALA A 13 27.21 0.61 -12.56
CA ALA A 13 25.90 0.13 -12.99
C ALA A 13 25.43 -1.09 -12.20
N VAL A 14 26.32 -2.04 -11.91
CA VAL A 14 25.93 -3.27 -11.20
C VAL A 14 25.44 -3.00 -9.77
N PRO A 15 26.19 -2.34 -8.86
CA PRO A 15 25.73 -2.13 -7.50
C PRO A 15 24.56 -1.14 -7.42
N PHE A 16 24.64 0.00 -8.11
CA PHE A 16 23.59 1.03 -8.03
C PHE A 16 22.34 0.62 -8.83
N GLY A 17 22.53 -0.05 -9.97
CA GLY A 17 21.42 -0.60 -10.75
C GLY A 17 20.67 -1.70 -10.01
N LEU A 18 21.34 -2.51 -9.18
CA LEU A 18 20.67 -3.50 -8.33
C LEU A 18 19.75 -2.82 -7.30
N VAL A 19 20.22 -1.77 -6.63
CA VAL A 19 19.41 -1.00 -5.67
C VAL A 19 18.19 -0.40 -6.37
N ILE A 20 18.39 0.24 -7.52
CA ILE A 20 17.29 0.81 -8.31
C ILE A 20 16.32 -0.27 -8.77
N ALA A 21 16.81 -1.42 -9.24
CA ALA A 21 15.97 -2.53 -9.66
C ALA A 21 15.08 -3.05 -8.52
N LEU A 22 15.61 -3.18 -7.30
CA LEU A 22 14.82 -3.58 -6.13
C LEU A 22 13.74 -2.57 -5.78
N ILE A 23 14.05 -1.27 -5.86
CA ILE A 23 13.07 -0.20 -5.59
C ILE A 23 12.00 -0.18 -6.68
N CYS A 24 12.36 -0.28 -7.95
CA CYS A 24 11.41 -0.35 -9.05
C CYS A 24 10.52 -1.60 -8.95
N PHE A 25 11.11 -2.76 -8.63
CA PHE A 25 10.37 -4.00 -8.46
C PHE A 25 9.38 -3.92 -7.30
N SER A 26 9.81 -3.47 -6.13
CA SER A 26 8.93 -3.30 -4.97
C SER A 26 7.81 -2.29 -5.24
N GLY A 27 8.09 -1.21 -5.98
CA GLY A 27 7.07 -0.25 -6.43
C GLY A 27 6.03 -0.89 -7.34
N ALA A 28 6.48 -1.66 -8.33
CA ALA A 28 5.59 -2.39 -9.24
C ALA A 28 4.73 -3.41 -8.49
N MET A 29 5.27 -4.09 -7.47
CA MET A 29 4.51 -5.05 -6.67
C MET A 29 3.42 -4.38 -5.83
N ILE A 30 3.64 -3.16 -5.31
CA ILE A 30 2.66 -2.45 -4.47
C ILE A 30 1.39 -2.09 -5.25
N GLU A 31 1.49 -1.85 -6.57
CA GLU A 31 0.31 -1.56 -7.40
C GLU A 31 -0.70 -2.72 -7.37
N PHE A 32 -0.22 -3.96 -7.29
CA PHE A 32 -1.05 -5.16 -7.23
C PHE A 32 -1.46 -5.54 -5.80
N ALA A 33 -1.11 -4.75 -4.78
CA ALA A 33 -1.37 -5.09 -3.38
C ALA A 33 -2.86 -5.26 -3.08
N GLY A 34 -3.71 -4.41 -3.66
CA GLY A 34 -5.16 -4.51 -3.52
C GLY A 34 -5.68 -5.81 -4.13
N GLU A 35 -5.44 -6.02 -5.42
CA GLU A 35 -5.92 -7.17 -6.19
C GLU A 35 -5.49 -8.51 -5.58
N ILE A 36 -4.20 -8.62 -5.21
CA ILE A 36 -3.66 -9.87 -4.64
C ILE A 36 -4.19 -10.10 -3.22
N SER A 37 -4.36 -9.05 -2.42
CA SER A 37 -4.92 -9.19 -1.06
C SER A 37 -6.42 -9.53 -1.10
N GLU A 38 -7.17 -8.96 -2.03
CA GLU A 38 -8.57 -9.32 -2.26
C GLU A 38 -8.72 -10.76 -2.71
N TRP A 39 -7.86 -11.21 -3.62
CA TRP A 39 -7.84 -12.61 -4.06
C TRP A 39 -7.49 -13.55 -2.90
N ALA A 40 -6.53 -13.18 -2.05
CA ALA A 40 -6.12 -14.00 -0.90
C ALA A 40 -7.14 -14.00 0.25
N TYR A 41 -7.88 -12.91 0.45
CA TYR A 41 -8.85 -12.73 1.52
C TYR A 41 -10.29 -12.64 1.01
N HIS A 42 -10.61 -13.40 -0.05
CA HIS A 42 -11.88 -13.35 -0.75
C HIS A 42 -13.11 -13.35 0.19
N ASP A 43 -13.11 -14.22 1.19
CA ASP A 43 -14.19 -14.38 2.18
C ASP A 43 -14.54 -13.09 2.97
N ARG A 44 -13.63 -12.12 3.03
CA ARG A 44 -13.86 -10.83 3.73
C ARG A 44 -14.39 -9.72 2.83
N TYR A 45 -14.17 -9.83 1.52
CA TYR A 45 -14.57 -8.80 0.54
C TYR A 45 -15.94 -9.09 -0.07
N GLU A 46 -16.44 -10.32 0.05
CA GLU A 46 -17.78 -10.69 -0.40
C GLU A 46 -18.87 -10.27 0.60
N ALA A 47 -19.93 -9.67 0.05
CA ALA A 47 -21.16 -9.33 0.73
C ALA A 47 -22.15 -10.49 0.67
N GLN A 48 -22.91 -10.70 1.75
CA GLN A 48 -24.00 -11.68 1.73
C GLN A 48 -25.20 -11.07 1.04
N VAL A 49 -25.30 -11.30 -0.27
CA VAL A 49 -26.39 -10.77 -1.10
C VAL A 49 -27.74 -11.21 -0.53
N SER A 50 -28.51 -10.23 -0.02
CA SER A 50 -29.87 -10.45 0.48
C SER A 50 -30.91 -10.05 -0.55
N ALA A 51 -31.97 -10.84 -0.64
CA ALA A 51 -33.15 -10.55 -1.47
C ALA A 51 -33.90 -9.28 -1.04
N GLN A 52 -33.63 -8.77 0.18
CA GLN A 52 -34.26 -7.57 0.74
C GLN A 52 -33.71 -6.26 0.16
N GLY A 53 -32.69 -6.32 -0.70
CA GLY A 53 -32.02 -5.14 -1.25
C GLY A 53 -30.99 -4.56 -0.27
N ARG A 54 -30.28 -3.51 -0.72
CA ARG A 54 -29.24 -2.86 0.09
C ARG A 54 -29.87 -1.95 1.13
N LEU A 55 -29.27 -1.90 2.32
CA LEU A 55 -29.66 -0.97 3.36
C LEU A 55 -29.28 0.47 2.97
N PRO A 56 -30.07 1.47 3.39
CA PRO A 56 -29.69 2.87 3.24
C PRO A 56 -28.37 3.16 3.94
N LEU A 57 -27.50 3.97 3.31
CA LEU A 57 -26.24 4.41 3.91
C LEU A 57 -26.38 4.96 5.34
N PRO A 58 -27.39 5.80 5.67
CA PRO A 58 -27.57 6.27 7.04
C PRO A 58 -27.80 5.15 8.06
N GLU A 59 -28.50 4.07 7.67
CA GLU A 59 -28.69 2.92 8.56
C GLU A 59 -27.40 2.13 8.73
N LEU A 60 -26.59 1.99 7.68
CA LEU A 60 -25.28 1.35 7.76
C LEU A 60 -24.34 2.13 8.69
N VAL A 61 -24.29 3.46 8.56
CA VAL A 61 -23.51 4.33 9.46
C VAL A 61 -23.94 4.13 10.91
N GLN A 62 -25.24 4.14 11.20
CA GLN A 62 -25.75 3.91 12.57
C GLN A 62 -25.41 2.53 13.14
N ARG A 63 -25.25 1.51 12.29
CA ARG A 63 -24.84 0.17 12.74
C ARG A 63 -23.33 0.06 12.94
N VAL A 64 -22.54 0.84 12.20
CA VAL A 64 -21.07 0.84 12.28
C VAL A 64 -20.58 1.72 13.43
N GLU A 65 -21.20 2.88 13.67
CA GLU A 65 -20.81 3.83 14.72
C GLU A 65 -20.61 3.20 16.11
N PRO A 66 -21.47 2.29 16.62
CA PRO A 66 -21.27 1.66 17.92
C PRO A 66 -20.04 0.77 18.02
N HIS A 67 -19.49 0.33 16.88
CA HIS A 67 -18.30 -0.52 16.83
C HIS A 67 -17.01 0.31 16.79
N LEU A 68 -17.10 1.63 16.57
CA LEU A 68 -15.94 2.52 16.49
C LEU A 68 -15.40 2.84 17.88
N GLU A 69 -14.08 3.03 17.96
CA GLU A 69 -13.44 3.51 19.18
C GLU A 69 -13.84 4.97 19.48
N PRO A 70 -13.88 5.39 20.75
CA PRO A 70 -14.25 6.76 21.13
C PRO A 70 -13.38 7.80 20.41
N GLY A 71 -14.01 8.68 19.63
CA GLY A 71 -13.33 9.75 18.87
C GLY A 71 -12.98 9.40 17.42
N VAL A 72 -13.20 8.15 16.99
CA VAL A 72 -13.09 7.76 15.58
C VAL A 72 -14.40 8.05 14.86
N THR A 73 -14.32 8.67 13.69
CA THR A 73 -15.48 9.03 12.86
C THR A 73 -15.31 8.50 11.44
N ILE A 74 -16.43 8.29 10.76
CA ILE A 74 -16.46 7.89 9.36
C ILE A 74 -16.22 9.14 8.52
N THR A 75 -15.15 9.16 7.73
CA THR A 75 -14.77 10.30 6.88
C THR A 75 -15.30 10.17 5.46
N GLY A 76 -15.58 8.95 5.02
CA GLY A 76 -16.13 8.67 3.69
C GLY A 76 -16.52 7.22 3.52
N VAL A 77 -17.33 6.96 2.50
CA VAL A 77 -17.75 5.61 2.12
C VAL A 77 -17.44 5.41 0.64
N SER A 78 -16.66 4.39 0.32
CA SER A 78 -16.43 3.93 -1.05
C SER A 78 -17.41 2.80 -1.36
N ILE A 79 -18.11 2.94 -2.48
CA ILE A 79 -19.09 1.96 -2.94
C ILE A 79 -18.51 1.28 -4.16
N PRO A 80 -18.10 0.00 -4.06
CA PRO A 80 -17.69 -0.76 -5.23
C PRO A 80 -18.83 -0.82 -6.26
N ASN A 81 -18.45 -0.81 -7.54
CA ASN A 81 -19.41 -0.96 -8.64
C ASN A 81 -20.04 -2.36 -8.66
N ASP A 82 -19.31 -3.36 -8.16
CA ASP A 82 -19.77 -4.74 -8.05
C ASP A 82 -20.74 -4.90 -6.87
N SER A 83 -21.89 -5.55 -7.12
CA SER A 83 -22.95 -5.69 -6.13
C SER A 83 -22.73 -6.80 -5.11
N THR A 84 -21.76 -7.67 -5.35
CA THR A 84 -21.36 -8.73 -4.43
C THR A 84 -20.29 -8.27 -3.45
N ARG A 85 -19.88 -7.00 -3.48
CA ARG A 85 -18.77 -6.49 -2.66
C ARG A 85 -19.23 -5.67 -1.45
N ASN A 86 -18.45 -5.81 -0.38
CA ASN A 86 -18.61 -5.00 0.83
C ASN A 86 -18.27 -3.53 0.56
N TYR A 87 -18.96 -2.61 1.23
CA TYR A 87 -18.66 -1.19 1.19
C TYR A 87 -17.44 -0.89 2.04
N GLU A 88 -16.64 0.09 1.64
CA GLU A 88 -15.42 0.46 2.35
C GLU A 88 -15.64 1.77 3.11
N PHE A 89 -15.63 1.70 4.43
CA PHE A 89 -15.81 2.85 5.31
C PHE A 89 -14.45 3.39 5.74
N ASN A 90 -14.14 4.61 5.32
CA ASN A 90 -12.89 5.29 5.67
C ASN A 90 -13.02 5.89 7.08
N LEU A 91 -12.06 5.58 7.95
CA LEU A 91 -12.06 6.08 9.33
C LEU A 91 -11.10 7.27 9.50
N SER A 92 -11.41 8.16 10.43
CA SER A 92 -10.55 9.31 10.76
C SER A 92 -9.27 8.90 11.46
N ALA A 93 -9.30 7.82 12.24
CA ALA A 93 -8.15 7.23 12.91
C ALA A 93 -8.37 5.71 13.11
N PRO A 94 -7.30 4.89 13.11
CA PRO A 94 -5.93 5.22 12.71
C PRO A 94 -5.82 5.54 11.21
N PRO A 95 -4.83 6.34 10.77
CA PRO A 95 -4.72 6.78 9.39
C PRO A 95 -4.62 5.59 8.42
N ARG A 96 -5.31 5.68 7.28
CA ARG A 96 -5.37 4.65 6.23
C ARG A 96 -6.04 3.34 6.67
N THR A 97 -6.95 3.41 7.65
CA THR A 97 -7.79 2.27 8.04
C THR A 97 -9.14 2.38 7.34
N GLU A 98 -9.45 1.37 6.55
CA GLU A 98 -10.75 1.20 5.89
C GLU A 98 -11.43 0.00 6.51
N TRP A 99 -12.73 0.08 6.78
CA TRP A 99 -13.52 -1.06 7.28
C TRP A 99 -14.43 -1.60 6.19
N LEU A 100 -14.47 -2.91 6.05
CA LEU A 100 -15.36 -3.62 5.14
C LEU A 100 -16.68 -3.85 5.85
N VAL A 101 -17.77 -3.35 5.27
CA VAL A 101 -19.13 -3.45 5.81
C VAL A 101 -20.06 -4.03 4.76
N ASP A 102 -20.82 -5.03 5.14
CA ASP A 102 -21.80 -5.66 4.28
C ASP A 102 -23.00 -4.72 4.04
N PRO A 103 -23.29 -4.30 2.79
CA PRO A 103 -24.36 -3.37 2.48
C PRO A 103 -25.76 -3.97 2.64
N TYR A 104 -25.89 -5.29 2.72
CA TYR A 104 -27.18 -5.99 2.86
C TYR A 104 -27.49 -6.33 4.31
N THR A 105 -26.49 -6.74 5.08
CA THR A 105 -26.70 -7.16 6.48
C THR A 105 -26.32 -6.07 7.49
N GLY A 106 -25.45 -5.14 7.11
CA GLY A 106 -24.85 -4.16 8.02
C GLY A 106 -23.79 -4.77 8.94
N ARG A 107 -23.31 -5.98 8.64
CA ARG A 107 -22.25 -6.64 9.40
C ARG A 107 -20.89 -6.03 9.05
N VAL A 108 -20.12 -5.68 10.08
CA VAL A 108 -18.71 -5.27 9.91
C VAL A 108 -17.85 -6.52 9.73
N ALA A 109 -17.27 -6.70 8.55
CA ALA A 109 -16.38 -7.82 8.23
C ALA A 109 -14.97 -7.63 8.83
N GLY A 110 -14.60 -6.39 9.16
CA GLY A 110 -13.33 -6.02 9.79
C GLY A 110 -12.56 -4.97 8.99
N PRO A 111 -11.32 -4.65 9.40
CA PRO A 111 -10.46 -3.75 8.64
C PRO A 111 -10.03 -4.38 7.30
N LYS A 112 -9.85 -3.53 6.30
CA LYS A 112 -9.21 -3.85 5.03
C LYS A 112 -7.73 -4.05 5.28
N GLU A 113 -7.30 -5.30 5.20
CA GLU A 113 -5.92 -5.68 5.44
C GLU A 113 -5.25 -6.08 4.13
N HIS A 114 -4.05 -5.57 3.91
CA HIS A 114 -3.17 -6.08 2.88
C HIS A 114 -2.36 -7.27 3.41
N LEU A 115 -1.89 -8.14 2.52
CA LEU A 115 -0.95 -9.18 2.93
C LEU A 115 0.30 -8.56 3.58
N PRO A 116 0.84 -9.14 4.67
CA PRO A 116 2.05 -8.63 5.34
C PRO A 116 3.26 -8.47 4.41
N PHE A 117 3.30 -9.26 3.35
CA PHE A 117 4.27 -9.14 2.27
C PHE A 117 4.31 -7.73 1.64
N PHE A 118 3.15 -7.12 1.40
CA PHE A 118 3.08 -5.79 0.78
C PHE A 118 3.50 -4.69 1.74
N GLU A 119 3.37 -4.89 3.04
CA GLU A 119 3.93 -3.97 4.03
C GLU A 119 5.47 -3.95 3.95
N VAL A 120 6.09 -5.12 3.79
CA VAL A 120 7.54 -5.23 3.58
C VAL A 120 7.95 -4.59 2.25
N MET A 121 7.22 -4.86 1.17
CA MET A 121 7.48 -4.22 -0.14
C MET A 121 7.36 -2.69 -0.06
N PHE A 122 6.33 -2.19 0.61
CA PHE A 122 6.15 -0.76 0.83
C PHE A 122 7.31 -0.15 1.62
N LYS A 123 7.73 -0.80 2.71
CA LYS A 123 8.87 -0.35 3.51
C LYS A 123 10.18 -0.36 2.72
N LEU A 124 10.38 -1.39 1.90
CA LEU A 124 11.54 -1.51 1.01
C LEU A 124 11.52 -0.41 -0.06
N HIS A 125 10.39 -0.18 -0.71
CA HIS A 125 10.26 0.81 -1.77
C HIS A 125 10.45 2.24 -1.25
N ARG A 126 9.81 2.55 -0.11
CA ARG A 126 9.75 3.92 0.42
C ARG A 126 11.01 4.31 1.20
N TRP A 127 11.62 3.35 1.89
CA TRP A 127 12.72 3.63 2.81
C TRP A 127 13.89 2.65 2.72
N LEU A 128 13.91 1.71 1.77
CA LEU A 128 14.91 0.65 1.72
C LEU A 128 15.01 -0.12 3.04
N LEU A 129 13.86 -0.33 3.70
CA LEU A 129 13.74 -0.94 5.04
C LEU A 129 14.42 -0.13 6.17
N ASP A 130 14.84 1.10 5.91
CA ASP A 130 15.33 2.04 6.92
C ASP A 130 14.13 2.64 7.69
N PHE A 131 13.93 2.22 8.93
CA PHE A 131 12.80 2.69 9.71
C PHE A 131 12.94 4.18 10.04
N PRO A 132 11.83 4.95 10.07
CA PRO A 132 11.83 6.26 10.70
C PRO A 132 12.24 6.09 12.17
N HIS A 133 13.45 6.50 12.51
CA HIS A 133 13.87 6.62 13.90
C HIS A 133 13.27 7.94 14.43
N GLU A 134 12.61 7.93 15.59
CA GLU A 134 12.09 9.14 16.25
C GLU A 134 13.22 10.02 16.85
N GLY A 135 14.33 10.19 16.13
CA GLY A 135 15.50 10.93 16.60
C GLY A 135 16.28 11.60 15.47
N GLU A 136 17.27 12.43 15.85
CA GLU A 136 18.18 13.16 14.96
C GLU A 136 19.20 12.24 14.26
N GLY A 137 18.72 11.15 13.64
CA GLY A 137 19.53 10.18 12.90
C GLY A 137 19.57 10.45 11.40
N ILE A 138 20.67 10.05 10.76
CA ILE A 138 20.79 10.08 9.29
C ILE A 138 19.89 8.98 8.71
N TRP A 139 19.03 9.36 7.76
CA TRP A 139 18.17 8.43 7.01
C TRP A 139 18.98 7.74 5.92
N TRP A 140 19.71 6.69 6.31
CA TRP A 140 20.58 5.92 5.44
C TRP A 140 19.86 5.38 4.21
N GLY A 141 18.63 4.90 4.35
CA GLY A 141 17.84 4.40 3.23
C GLY A 141 17.63 5.48 2.18
N LYS A 142 17.14 6.66 2.60
CA LYS A 142 16.96 7.81 1.68
C LYS A 142 18.27 8.26 1.05
N LEU A 143 19.36 8.27 1.81
CA LEU A 143 20.68 8.65 1.30
C LEU A 143 21.19 7.65 0.25
N ILE A 144 21.10 6.35 0.53
CA ILE A 144 21.50 5.29 -0.40
C ILE A 144 20.68 5.37 -1.69
N VAL A 145 19.35 5.53 -1.59
CA VAL A 145 18.49 5.68 -2.77
C VAL A 145 18.84 6.94 -3.56
N GLY A 146 19.08 8.07 -2.89
CA GLY A 146 19.46 9.33 -3.53
C GLY A 146 20.79 9.23 -4.27
N VAL A 147 21.82 8.69 -3.61
CA VAL A 147 23.14 8.47 -4.22
C VAL A 147 23.04 7.47 -5.38
N SER A 148 22.30 6.38 -5.21
CA SER A 148 22.10 5.37 -6.26
C SER A 148 21.43 5.97 -7.49
N THR A 149 20.45 6.86 -7.30
CA THR A 149 19.78 7.57 -8.40
C THR A 149 20.73 8.49 -9.16
N LEU A 150 21.56 9.26 -8.46
CA LEU A 150 22.55 10.15 -9.09
C LEU A 150 23.64 9.36 -9.83
N MET A 151 24.12 8.26 -9.23
CA MET A 151 25.10 7.39 -9.88
C MET A 151 24.49 6.68 -11.08
N PHE A 152 23.23 6.26 -11.01
CA PHE A 152 22.51 5.66 -12.13
C PHE A 152 22.33 6.65 -13.28
N LEU A 153 22.01 7.92 -13.00
CA LEU A 153 21.97 8.97 -14.01
C LEU A 153 23.34 9.15 -14.71
N PHE A 154 24.43 9.17 -13.95
CA PHE A 154 25.77 9.25 -14.52
C PHE A 154 26.10 8.03 -15.40
N VAL A 155 25.72 6.83 -14.95
CA VAL A 155 25.85 5.58 -15.70
C VAL A 155 25.08 5.67 -17.03
N LEU A 156 23.82 6.13 -17.02
CA LEU A 156 23.02 6.30 -18.24
C LEU A 156 23.65 7.26 -19.24
N ILE A 157 24.23 8.37 -18.78
CA ILE A 157 24.89 9.36 -19.65
C ILE A 157 26.21 8.81 -20.22
N THR A 158 26.96 8.07 -19.41
CA THR A 158 28.30 7.60 -19.79
C THR A 158 28.30 6.36 -20.69
N GLY A 159 27.25 5.54 -20.62
CA GLY A 159 27.03 4.40 -21.52
C GLY A 159 27.84 3.15 -21.25
#